data_AF-A0A966LBZ6-F1
#
_entry.id   AF-A0A966LBZ6-F1
#
_cell.length_a   1.000
_cell.length_b   1.000
_cell.length_c   1.000
_cell.angle_alpha   90.00
_cell.angle_beta   90.00
_cell.angle_gamma   90.00
#
_symmetry.space_group_name_H-M   'P 1'
#
loop_
_entity.id
_entity.type
_entity.pdbx_description
1 polymer ?
#
loop_
_entity_poly.entity_id
_entity_poly.type
_entity_poly.pdbx_seq_one_letter_code
_entity_poly.pdbx_strand_id
1 'polypeptide(L)'
;MMKSERQDDEAPFSAKRYFAHLTIWSAGLSLVLIAGLVVMFGIRDYSISGETADLWLVLLGAPITLAAFAYLWKTAPDFTLGEPQTPRGKRVRWLVWGVVLVGIATSLPINLAGSDQGGQLLFGNGPVPSRTALIVLLMWSVALPILAILGRRTADEHARTAHDAGMAAGFQTFYYAAPIWWMGWRGGFFSQPDVMILFVGAGIVCSAVTLWRRFA
;
A
#
# COMPACT_ATOMS: atom_id res chain seq x y z
N MET A 1 22.06 1.56 48.64
CA MET A 1 20.76 0.97 48.24
C MET A 1 20.75 0.90 46.72
N MET A 2 21.23 -0.23 46.20
CA MET A 2 21.40 -0.51 44.77
C MET A 2 20.03 -0.70 44.12
N LYS A 3 19.84 -0.08 42.96
CA LYS A 3 18.71 -0.31 42.06
C LYS A 3 19.21 -1.21 40.93
N SER A 4 19.59 -2.45 41.26
CA SER A 4 19.66 -3.54 40.29
C SER A 4 18.27 -4.18 40.21
N GLU A 5 17.98 -4.88 39.12
CA GLU A 5 16.72 -5.60 38.83
C GLU A 5 15.63 -4.77 38.14
N ARG A 6 15.90 -4.43 36.87
CA ARG A 6 14.89 -4.56 35.80
C ARG A 6 15.57 -4.68 34.44
N GLN A 7 16.35 -5.73 34.30
CA GLN A 7 16.97 -6.10 33.04
C GLN A 7 16.80 -7.61 32.93
N ASP A 8 15.58 -8.06 32.66
CA ASP A 8 15.25 -9.41 32.21
C ASP A 8 13.76 -9.41 31.78
N ASP A 9 13.55 -9.69 30.49
CA ASP A 9 12.30 -10.06 29.78
C ASP A 9 12.14 -9.40 28.39
N GLU A 10 13.19 -8.80 27.82
CA GLU A 10 13.18 -8.56 26.37
C GLU A 10 13.44 -9.89 25.65
N ALA A 11 12.34 -10.58 25.28
CA ALA A 11 12.40 -11.78 24.47
C ALA A 11 13.34 -11.56 23.27
N PRO A 12 14.27 -12.48 22.96
CA PRO A 12 15.24 -12.28 21.89
C PRO A 12 14.51 -11.99 20.57
N PHE A 13 14.95 -10.95 19.86
CA PHE A 13 14.39 -10.54 18.59
C PHE A 13 14.32 -11.75 17.65
N SER A 14 13.10 -12.10 17.23
CA SER A 14 12.85 -13.20 16.30
C SER A 14 12.34 -12.63 14.99
N ALA A 15 13.21 -12.61 13.97
CA ALA A 15 12.85 -12.16 12.62
C ALA A 15 11.61 -12.88 12.08
N LYS A 16 11.44 -14.17 12.40
CA LYS A 16 10.25 -14.96 12.02
C LYS A 16 8.97 -14.42 12.65
N ARG A 17 8.97 -14.12 13.96
CA ARG A 17 7.79 -13.56 14.65
C ARG A 17 7.48 -12.15 14.17
N TYR A 18 8.50 -11.34 13.96
CA TYR A 18 8.35 -10.00 13.40
C TYR A 18 7.72 -10.04 12.00
N PHE A 19 8.25 -10.89 11.12
CA PHE A 19 7.72 -11.04 9.76
C PHE A 19 6.27 -11.52 9.79
N ALA A 20 5.95 -12.56 10.57
CA ALA A 20 4.59 -13.03 10.72
C ALA A 20 3.64 -11.92 11.21
N HIS A 21 4.06 -11.13 12.21
CA HIS A 21 3.27 -10.00 12.71
C HIS A 21 3.08 -8.91 11.65
N LEU A 22 4.14 -8.55 10.92
CA LEU A 22 4.08 -7.57 9.83
C LEU A 22 3.16 -8.04 8.69
N THR A 23 3.25 -9.32 8.30
CA THR A 23 2.39 -9.89 7.25
C THR A 23 0.93 -9.95 7.69
N ILE A 24 0.66 -10.39 8.92
CA ILE A 24 -0.70 -10.41 9.48
C ILE A 24 -1.26 -8.99 9.54
N TRP A 25 -0.47 -8.03 10.02
CA TRP A 25 -0.91 -6.65 10.15
C TRP A 25 -1.14 -5.99 8.78
N SER A 26 -0.27 -6.21 7.80
CA SER A 26 -0.45 -5.68 6.43
C SER A 26 -1.63 -6.33 5.69
N ALA A 27 -1.86 -7.62 5.88
CA ALA A 27 -3.06 -8.30 5.38
C ALA A 27 -4.33 -7.73 6.03
N GLY A 28 -4.31 -7.53 7.36
CA GLY A 28 -5.39 -6.88 8.08
C GLY A 28 -5.66 -5.46 7.58
N LEU A 29 -4.60 -4.65 7.39
CA LEU A 29 -4.73 -3.29 6.86
C LEU A 29 -5.34 -3.30 5.46
N SER A 30 -4.89 -4.21 4.60
CA SER A 30 -5.43 -4.38 3.25
C SER A 30 -6.92 -4.72 3.29
N LEU A 31 -7.33 -5.62 4.19
CA LEU A 31 -8.73 -5.98 4.39
C LEU A 31 -9.56 -4.79 4.87
N VAL A 32 -9.04 -3.97 5.79
CA VAL A 32 -9.70 -2.74 6.24
C VAL A 32 -9.87 -1.74 5.11
N LEU A 33 -8.87 -1.56 4.26
CA LEU A 33 -8.97 -0.67 3.10
C LEU A 33 -10.00 -1.17 2.08
N ILE A 34 -10.04 -2.47 1.81
CA ILE A 34 -11.05 -3.08 0.93
C ILE A 34 -12.46 -2.95 1.53
N ALA A 35 -12.62 -3.25 2.82
CA ALA A 35 -13.91 -3.10 3.50
C ALA A 35 -14.39 -1.64 3.51
N GLY A 36 -13.48 -0.69 3.74
CA GLY A 36 -13.77 0.74 3.62
C GLY A 36 -14.21 1.16 2.22
N LEU A 37 -13.61 0.60 1.17
CA LEU A 37 -14.06 0.80 -0.21
C LEU A 37 -15.48 0.25 -0.43
N VAL A 38 -15.80 -0.94 0.09
CA VAL A 38 -17.16 -1.51 0.01
C VAL A 38 -18.18 -0.62 0.71
N VAL A 39 -17.87 -0.10 1.89
CA VAL A 39 -18.72 0.87 2.61
C VAL A 39 -18.92 2.13 1.78
N MET A 40 -17.85 2.64 1.17
CA MET A 40 -17.93 3.82 0.30
C MET A 40 -18.83 3.60 -0.90
N PHE A 41 -18.77 2.42 -1.54
CA PHE A 41 -19.70 2.07 -2.62
C PHE A 41 -21.14 2.03 -2.13
N GLY A 42 -21.42 1.41 -0.97
CA GLY A 42 -22.77 1.43 -0.40
C GLY A 42 -23.30 2.85 -0.13
N ILE A 43 -22.46 3.76 0.37
CA ILE A 43 -22.85 5.18 0.56
C ILE A 43 -23.15 5.84 -0.79
N ARG A 44 -22.27 5.63 -1.77
CA ARG A 44 -22.39 6.22 -3.10
C ARG A 44 -23.66 5.72 -3.80
N ASP A 45 -23.88 4.41 -3.83
CA ASP A 45 -25.00 3.81 -4.56
C ASP A 45 -26.33 4.21 -3.92
N TYR A 46 -26.43 4.19 -2.58
CA TYR A 46 -27.59 4.74 -1.87
C TYR A 46 -27.86 6.22 -2.24
N SER A 47 -26.83 7.04 -2.39
CA SER A 47 -26.99 8.46 -2.74
C SER A 47 -27.50 8.69 -4.16
N ILE A 48 -27.34 7.71 -5.06
CA ILE A 48 -27.75 7.77 -6.47
C ILE A 48 -29.09 7.06 -6.68
N SER A 49 -29.23 5.83 -6.18
CA SER A 49 -30.37 4.94 -6.42
C SER A 49 -31.51 5.17 -5.41
N GLY A 50 -31.18 5.59 -4.18
CA GLY A 50 -32.11 5.61 -3.06
C GLY A 50 -32.51 4.22 -2.54
N GLU A 51 -31.89 3.14 -3.03
CA GLU A 51 -32.21 1.78 -2.63
C GLU A 51 -31.72 1.46 -1.21
N THR A 52 -32.61 0.95 -0.37
CA THR A 52 -32.29 0.64 1.03
C THR A 52 -31.41 -0.61 1.19
N ALA A 53 -31.25 -1.42 0.14
CA ALA A 53 -30.35 -2.57 0.14
C ALA A 53 -28.89 -2.14 0.34
N ASP A 54 -28.49 -1.00 -0.24
CA ASP A 54 -27.13 -0.46 -0.15
C ASP A 54 -26.80 0.06 1.26
N LEU A 55 -27.82 0.42 2.05
CA LEU A 55 -27.64 0.81 3.45
C LEU A 55 -27.13 -0.35 4.30
N TRP A 56 -27.38 -1.61 3.95
CA TRP A 56 -26.84 -2.74 4.71
C TRP A 56 -25.32 -2.85 4.60
N LEU A 57 -24.75 -2.52 3.43
CA LEU A 57 -23.30 -2.44 3.25
C LEU A 57 -22.68 -1.38 4.14
N VAL A 58 -23.36 -0.25 4.33
CA VAL A 58 -22.91 0.84 5.20
C VAL A 58 -23.08 0.48 6.67
N LEU A 59 -24.28 0.03 7.07
CA LEU A 59 -24.64 -0.26 8.46
C LEU A 59 -23.83 -1.40 9.07
N LEU A 60 -23.52 -2.44 8.29
CA LEU A 60 -22.68 -3.54 8.74
C LEU A 60 -21.19 -3.29 8.47
N GLY A 61 -20.87 -2.78 7.27
CA GLY A 61 -19.48 -2.60 6.86
C GLY A 61 -18.75 -1.51 7.64
N ALA A 62 -19.40 -0.38 7.95
CA ALA A 62 -18.76 0.74 8.64
C ALA A 62 -18.29 0.37 10.06
N PRO A 63 -19.11 -0.23 10.95
CA PRO A 63 -18.65 -0.62 12.28
C PRO A 63 -17.59 -1.71 12.23
N ILE A 64 -17.69 -2.68 11.31
CA ILE A 64 -16.67 -3.72 11.13
C ILE A 64 -15.34 -3.10 10.71
N THR A 65 -15.37 -2.19 9.73
CA THR A 65 -14.17 -1.50 9.23
C THR A 65 -13.54 -0.65 10.33
N LEU A 66 -14.34 0.11 11.09
CA LEU A 66 -13.85 0.94 12.21
C LEU A 66 -13.29 0.09 13.35
N ALA A 67 -13.95 -1.02 13.71
CA ALA A 67 -13.48 -1.92 14.75
C ALA A 67 -12.16 -2.62 14.34
N ALA A 68 -12.07 -3.08 13.10
CA ALA A 68 -10.85 -3.68 12.56
C ALA A 68 -9.72 -2.64 12.46
N PHE A 69 -10.02 -1.41 12.02
CA PHE A 69 -9.06 -0.32 12.02
C PHE A 69 -8.56 0.00 13.44
N ALA A 70 -9.46 0.10 14.43
CA ALA A 70 -9.10 0.35 15.82
C ALA A 70 -8.26 -0.80 16.40
N TYR A 71 -8.58 -2.05 16.06
CA TYR A 71 -7.80 -3.22 16.46
C TYR A 71 -6.39 -3.20 15.85
N LEU A 72 -6.27 -2.92 14.55
CA LEU A 72 -4.99 -2.78 13.87
C LEU A 72 -4.18 -1.59 14.38
N TRP A 73 -4.86 -0.51 14.76
CA TRP A 73 -4.21 0.65 15.36
C TRP A 73 -3.56 0.28 16.70
N LYS A 74 -4.27 -0.50 17.52
CA LYS A 74 -3.77 -0.99 18.82
C LYS A 74 -2.63 -2.02 18.65
N THR A 75 -2.67 -2.82 17.59
CA THR A 75 -1.68 -3.88 17.30
C THR A 75 -0.62 -3.46 16.28
N ALA A 76 -0.50 -2.16 16.01
CA ALA A 76 0.43 -1.63 15.02
C ALA A 76 1.87 -2.15 15.26
N PRO A 77 2.51 -2.76 14.26
CA PRO A 77 3.86 -3.30 14.40
C PRO A 77 4.80 -2.16 14.76
N ASP A 78 5.66 -2.40 15.75
CA ASP A 78 6.75 -1.47 16.00
C ASP A 78 7.75 -1.61 14.85
N PHE A 79 7.81 -0.61 13.98
CA PHE A 79 8.71 -0.60 12.81
C PHE A 79 10.19 -0.47 13.21
N THR A 80 10.48 -0.44 14.51
CA THR A 80 11.81 -0.34 15.08
C THR A 80 12.58 -1.66 15.12
N LEU A 81 11.99 -2.82 14.77
CA LEU A 81 12.73 -4.10 14.74
C LEU A 81 13.46 -4.44 16.06
N GLY A 82 12.94 -3.97 17.21
CA GLY A 82 13.61 -4.11 18.52
C GLY A 82 14.71 -3.09 18.79
N GLU A 83 14.94 -2.15 17.88
CA GLU A 83 15.82 -1.00 18.11
C GLU A 83 15.17 0.00 19.10
N PRO A 84 15.97 0.71 19.90
CA PRO A 84 15.48 1.79 20.75
C PRO A 84 14.67 2.81 19.92
N GLN A 85 13.56 3.32 20.47
CA GLN A 85 12.73 4.31 19.77
C GLN A 85 13.49 5.63 19.58
N THR A 86 14.22 5.75 18.47
CA THR A 86 14.92 6.96 18.09
C THR A 86 13.97 7.95 17.38
N PRO A 87 14.27 9.25 17.38
CA PRO A 87 13.53 10.23 16.59
C PRO A 87 13.43 9.89 15.09
N ARG A 88 14.38 9.09 14.57
CA ARG A 88 14.38 8.59 13.18
C ARG A 88 13.31 7.53 12.96
N GLY A 89 13.12 6.59 13.89
CA GLY A 89 12.05 5.58 13.82
C GLY A 89 10.65 6.20 13.77
N LYS A 90 10.41 7.28 14.53
CA LYS A 90 9.16 8.05 14.45
C LYS A 90 8.91 8.63 13.05
N ARG A 91 9.95 9.10 12.35
CA ARG A 91 9.80 9.66 10.99
C ARG A 91 9.43 8.59 9.96
N VAL A 92 10.01 7.39 10.07
CA VAL A 92 9.64 6.26 9.20
C VAL A 92 8.17 5.88 9.37
N ARG A 93 7.67 5.86 10.62
CA ARG A 93 6.23 5.62 10.87
C ARG A 93 5.34 6.67 10.20
N TRP A 94 5.70 7.95 10.26
CA TRP A 94 4.97 9.00 9.55
C TRP A 94 5.03 8.86 8.03
N LEU A 95 6.14 8.36 7.48
CA LEU A 95 6.24 8.09 6.05
C LEU A 95 5.33 6.96 5.59
N VAL A 96 5.21 5.88 6.38
CA VAL A 96 4.25 4.80 6.11
C VAL A 96 2.82 5.37 6.07
N TRP A 97 2.47 6.24 7.03
CA TRP A 97 1.18 6.93 7.00
C TRP A 97 1.02 7.85 5.79
N GLY A 98 2.07 8.55 5.40
CA GLY A 98 2.08 9.37 4.18
C GLY A 98 1.77 8.53 2.93
N VAL A 99 2.37 7.35 2.80
CA VAL A 99 2.08 6.43 1.68
C VAL A 99 0.62 5.97 1.70
N VAL A 100 0.11 5.54 2.86
CA VAL A 100 -1.30 5.11 3.00
C VAL A 100 -2.26 6.25 2.66
N LEU A 101 -2.00 7.46 3.16
CA LEU A 101 -2.85 8.62 2.92
C LEU A 101 -2.86 9.01 1.44
N VAL A 102 -1.70 8.97 0.76
CA VAL A 102 -1.64 9.20 -0.69
C VAL A 102 -2.44 8.15 -1.46
N GLY A 103 -2.36 6.88 -1.05
CA GLY A 103 -3.19 5.81 -1.62
C GLY A 103 -4.68 6.08 -1.48
N ILE A 104 -5.14 6.48 -0.30
CA ILE A 104 -6.54 6.85 -0.04
C ILE A 104 -6.96 8.10 -0.83
N ALA A 105 -6.13 9.14 -0.81
CA ALA A 105 -6.41 10.41 -1.48
C ALA A 105 -6.51 10.24 -3.01
N THR A 106 -5.73 9.32 -3.58
CA THR A 106 -5.77 9.02 -5.02
C THR A 106 -6.89 8.08 -5.40
N SER A 107 -7.28 7.15 -4.53
CA SER A 107 -8.40 6.23 -4.78
C SER A 107 -9.77 6.92 -4.74
N LEU A 108 -9.97 7.88 -3.85
CA LEU A 108 -11.23 8.62 -3.70
C LEU A 108 -11.76 9.23 -5.02
N PRO A 109 -11.02 10.09 -5.73
CA PRO A 109 -11.53 10.72 -6.96
C PRO A 109 -11.78 9.69 -8.07
N ILE A 110 -11.00 8.61 -8.16
CA ILE A 110 -11.18 7.53 -9.15
C ILE A 110 -12.54 6.85 -8.93
N ASN A 111 -12.86 6.50 -7.68
CA ASN A 111 -14.10 5.79 -7.36
C ASN A 111 -15.34 6.69 -7.43
N LEU A 112 -15.21 7.97 -7.07
CA LEU A 112 -16.31 8.93 -7.15
C LEU A 112 -16.65 9.32 -8.60
N ALA A 113 -15.69 9.26 -9.51
CA ALA A 113 -15.88 9.63 -10.91
C ALA A 113 -16.66 8.59 -11.74
N GLY A 114 -16.97 7.41 -11.18
CA GLY A 114 -17.57 6.30 -11.90
C GLY A 114 -19.07 6.29 -12.05
N SER A 115 -19.73 7.45 -12.06
CA SER A 115 -21.19 7.57 -12.01
C SER A 115 -21.93 7.13 -13.27
N ASP A 116 -21.29 7.11 -14.44
CA ASP A 116 -22.03 7.02 -15.71
C ASP A 116 -21.85 5.67 -16.44
N GLN A 117 -20.89 4.84 -16.04
CA GLN A 117 -20.62 3.53 -16.61
C GLN A 117 -20.52 2.52 -15.48
N GLY A 118 -21.61 1.79 -15.20
CA GLY A 118 -21.66 0.79 -14.13
C GLY A 118 -20.52 -0.23 -14.26
N GLY A 119 -19.53 -0.15 -13.37
CA GLY A 119 -18.48 -1.17 -13.24
C GLY A 119 -17.07 -0.63 -12.94
N GLN A 120 -16.61 -0.85 -11.71
CA GLN A 120 -15.21 -0.94 -11.24
C GLN A 120 -14.12 -0.17 -12.03
N LEU A 121 -14.12 1.16 -11.95
CA LEU A 121 -13.05 2.00 -12.51
C LEU A 121 -11.66 1.77 -11.91
N LEU A 122 -11.57 1.27 -10.67
CA LEU A 122 -10.29 1.07 -9.99
C LEU A 122 -9.44 -0.05 -10.62
N PHE A 123 -10.09 -1.03 -11.25
CA PHE A 123 -9.45 -2.19 -11.89
C PHE A 123 -9.77 -2.30 -13.38
N GLY A 124 -10.50 -1.32 -13.92
CA GLY A 124 -10.83 -1.24 -15.33
C GLY A 124 -9.78 -0.45 -16.10
N ASN A 125 -9.48 -0.89 -17.32
CA ASN A 125 -8.66 -0.15 -18.28
C ASN A 125 -9.48 0.84 -19.14
N GLY A 126 -10.69 1.17 -18.68
CA GLY A 126 -11.58 2.11 -19.36
C GLY A 126 -11.09 3.55 -19.24
N PRO A 127 -11.52 4.45 -20.14
CA PRO A 127 -11.18 5.86 -20.06
C PRO A 127 -11.65 6.49 -18.74
N VAL A 128 -10.74 7.14 -18.02
CA VAL A 128 -11.07 7.90 -16.80
C VAL A 128 -11.46 9.33 -17.20
N PRO A 129 -12.49 9.95 -16.58
CA PRO A 129 -12.85 11.34 -16.85
C PRO A 129 -11.66 12.29 -16.68
N SER A 130 -11.49 13.25 -17.61
CA SER A 130 -10.27 14.07 -17.71
C SER A 130 -9.95 14.85 -16.43
N ARG A 131 -10.97 15.33 -15.69
CA ARG A 131 -10.78 16.02 -14.40
C ARG A 131 -10.18 15.10 -13.35
N THR A 132 -10.71 13.88 -13.24
CA THR A 132 -10.24 12.84 -12.32
C THR A 132 -8.83 12.42 -12.65
N ALA A 133 -8.55 12.17 -13.94
CA ALA A 133 -7.21 11.84 -14.42
C ALA A 133 -6.20 12.94 -14.07
N LEU A 134 -6.54 14.22 -14.27
CA LEU A 134 -5.68 15.35 -13.94
C LEU A 134 -5.38 15.43 -12.43
N ILE A 135 -6.39 15.25 -11.57
CA ILE A 135 -6.20 15.28 -10.11
C ILE A 135 -5.24 14.16 -9.68
N VAL A 136 -5.49 12.93 -10.12
CA VAL A 136 -4.66 11.76 -9.76
C VAL A 136 -3.24 11.91 -10.31
N LEU A 137 -3.09 12.41 -11.54
CA LEU A 137 -1.79 12.71 -12.14
C LEU A 137 -1.00 13.71 -11.32
N LEU A 138 -1.64 14.81 -10.88
CA LEU A 138 -0.99 15.81 -10.03
C LEU A 138 -0.62 15.23 -8.66
N MET A 139 -1.50 14.43 -8.06
CA MET A 139 -1.22 13.77 -6.79
C MET A 139 -0.03 12.81 -6.90
N TRP A 140 0.01 11.93 -7.88
CA TRP A 140 1.12 10.98 -8.04
C TRP A 140 2.42 11.66 -8.42
N SER A 141 2.39 12.60 -9.37
CA SER A 141 3.61 13.30 -9.84
C SER A 141 4.26 14.15 -8.76
N VAL A 142 3.51 14.63 -7.76
CA VAL A 142 4.05 15.39 -6.64
C VAL A 142 4.33 14.51 -5.43
N ALA A 143 3.38 13.68 -5.02
CA ALA A 143 3.48 12.94 -3.77
C ALA A 143 4.51 11.81 -3.83
N LEU A 144 4.59 11.06 -4.94
CA LEU A 144 5.52 9.93 -5.03
C LEU A 144 6.98 10.38 -4.98
N PRO A 145 7.44 11.41 -5.72
CA PRO A 145 8.81 11.89 -5.61
C PRO A 145 9.13 12.44 -4.21
N ILE A 146 8.20 13.18 -3.59
CA ILE A 146 8.38 13.68 -2.23
C ILE A 146 8.55 12.53 -1.24
N LEU A 147 7.68 11.53 -1.28
CA LEU A 147 7.75 10.35 -0.42
C LEU A 147 9.04 9.56 -0.65
N ALA A 148 9.49 9.39 -1.90
CA ALA A 148 10.74 8.72 -2.23
C ALA A 148 11.96 9.47 -1.66
N ILE A 149 12.01 10.80 -1.81
CA ILE A 149 13.09 11.63 -1.29
C ILE A 149 13.12 11.60 0.24
N LEU A 150 11.96 11.78 0.89
CA LEU A 150 11.87 11.74 2.34
C LEU A 150 12.23 10.35 2.88
N GLY A 151 11.73 9.28 2.24
CA GLY A 151 12.08 7.90 2.54
C GLY A 151 13.58 7.68 2.54
N ARG A 152 14.25 8.04 1.44
CA ARG A 152 15.70 7.87 1.31
C ARG A 152 16.48 8.70 2.34
N ARG A 153 16.04 9.92 2.65
CA ARG A 153 16.67 10.76 3.67
C ARG A 153 16.55 10.19 5.08
N THR A 154 15.44 9.52 5.39
CA THR A 154 15.22 8.92 6.71
C THR A 154 15.85 7.54 6.88
N ALA A 155 16.06 6.81 5.78
CA ALA A 155 16.68 5.49 5.80
C ALA A 155 18.15 5.57 6.25
N ASP A 156 18.55 4.57 7.03
CA ASP A 156 19.93 4.29 7.38
C ASP A 156 20.68 3.61 6.22
N GLU A 157 21.97 3.38 6.37
CA GLU A 157 22.80 2.83 5.28
C GLU A 157 22.37 1.42 4.88
N HIS A 158 21.99 0.61 5.87
CA HIS A 158 21.54 -0.76 5.62
C HIS A 158 20.20 -0.77 4.86
N ALA A 159 19.19 0.01 5.29
CA ALA A 159 17.92 0.07 4.58
C ALA A 159 18.06 0.73 3.20
N ARG A 160 18.96 1.70 3.03
CA ARG A 160 19.26 2.27 1.71
C ARG A 160 19.82 1.23 0.75
N THR A 161 20.81 0.46 1.20
CA THR A 161 21.41 -0.59 0.37
C THR A 161 20.37 -1.66 -0.02
N ALA A 162 19.54 -2.07 0.94
CA ALA A 162 18.45 -3.02 0.68
C ALA A 162 17.42 -2.44 -0.32
N HIS A 163 17.04 -1.18 -0.15
CA HIS A 163 16.11 -0.49 -1.04
C HIS A 163 16.68 -0.30 -2.46
N ASP A 164 17.95 0.08 -2.59
CA ASP A 164 18.59 0.27 -3.89
C ASP A 164 18.69 -1.08 -4.64
N ALA A 165 18.96 -2.18 -3.95
CA ALA A 165 18.89 -3.53 -4.52
C ALA A 165 17.46 -3.91 -4.96
N GLY A 166 16.45 -3.57 -4.17
CA GLY A 166 15.05 -3.76 -4.54
C GLY A 166 14.64 -2.95 -5.76
N MET A 167 14.97 -1.66 -5.80
CA MET A 167 14.74 -0.79 -6.95
C MET A 167 15.40 -1.34 -8.22
N ALA A 168 16.65 -1.79 -8.13
CA ALA A 168 17.35 -2.39 -9.26
C ALA A 168 16.63 -3.64 -9.78
N ALA A 169 16.20 -4.54 -8.88
CA ALA A 169 15.47 -5.74 -9.25
C ALA A 169 14.10 -5.42 -9.89
N GLY A 170 13.32 -4.54 -9.28
CA GLY A 170 12.02 -4.13 -9.83
C GLY A 170 12.15 -3.44 -11.18
N PHE A 171 13.14 -2.56 -11.34
CA PHE A 171 13.43 -1.92 -12.63
C PHE A 171 13.83 -2.96 -13.69
N GLN A 172 14.69 -3.92 -13.36
CA GLN A 172 15.07 -5.00 -14.27
C GLN A 172 13.87 -5.85 -14.67
N THR A 173 12.97 -6.18 -13.73
CA THR A 173 11.71 -6.87 -14.05
C THR A 173 10.91 -6.11 -15.09
N PHE A 174 10.68 -4.81 -14.88
CA PHE A 174 9.96 -3.98 -15.85
C PHE A 174 10.69 -3.91 -17.19
N TYR A 175 12.00 -3.67 -17.17
CA TYR A 175 12.85 -3.50 -18.34
C TYR A 175 12.86 -4.75 -19.25
N TYR A 176 12.80 -5.95 -18.67
CA TYR A 176 12.70 -7.19 -19.45
C TYR A 176 11.26 -7.56 -19.80
N ALA A 177 10.33 -7.46 -18.85
CA ALA A 177 8.95 -7.90 -19.06
C ALA A 177 8.22 -7.07 -20.11
N ALA A 178 8.41 -5.74 -20.12
CA ALA A 178 7.73 -4.83 -21.03
C ALA A 178 8.01 -5.15 -22.52
N PRO A 179 9.27 -5.22 -23.01
CA PRO A 179 9.53 -5.54 -24.41
C PRO A 179 9.16 -6.98 -24.79
N ILE A 180 9.32 -7.95 -23.87
CA ILE A 180 8.95 -9.35 -24.11
C ILE A 180 7.44 -9.46 -24.33
N TRP A 181 6.63 -8.86 -23.45
CA TRP A 181 5.17 -8.88 -23.58
C TRP A 181 4.74 -8.10 -24.83
N TRP A 182 5.30 -6.90 -25.05
CA TRP A 182 4.99 -6.10 -26.22
C TRP A 182 5.25 -6.85 -27.54
N MET A 183 6.42 -7.47 -27.69
CA MET A 183 6.74 -8.24 -28.89
C MET A 183 5.89 -9.50 -29.00
N GLY A 184 5.64 -10.20 -27.89
CA GLY A 184 4.80 -11.40 -27.90
C GLY A 184 3.34 -11.08 -28.28
N TRP A 185 2.81 -9.92 -27.89
CA TRP A 185 1.52 -9.44 -28.41
C TRP A 185 1.56 -9.17 -29.91
N ARG A 186 2.61 -8.50 -30.42
CA ARG A 186 2.78 -8.25 -31.86
C ARG A 186 2.93 -9.53 -32.68
N GLY A 187 3.48 -10.59 -32.09
CA GLY A 187 3.59 -11.92 -32.68
C GLY A 187 2.34 -12.79 -32.53
N GLY A 188 1.28 -12.32 -31.86
CA GLY A 188 0.06 -13.08 -31.64
C GLY A 188 0.14 -14.14 -30.53
N PHE A 189 1.18 -14.12 -29.68
CA PHE A 189 1.38 -15.07 -28.59
C PHE A 189 0.71 -14.64 -27.28
N PHE A 190 0.56 -13.33 -27.06
CA PHE A 190 0.00 -12.77 -25.82
C PHE A 190 -1.15 -11.79 -26.09
N SER A 191 -1.93 -11.51 -25.06
CA SER A 191 -2.90 -10.40 -25.06
C SER A 191 -2.20 -9.04 -25.06
N GLN A 192 -2.98 -7.99 -25.33
CA GLN A 192 -2.50 -6.61 -25.28
C GLN A 192 -1.84 -6.32 -23.92
N PRO A 193 -0.61 -5.75 -23.89
CA PRO A 193 0.08 -5.46 -22.65
C PRO A 193 -0.70 -4.48 -21.77
N ASP A 194 -0.76 -4.77 -20.47
CA ASP A 194 -1.34 -3.92 -19.45
C ASP A 194 -0.23 -3.28 -18.60
N VAL A 195 -0.14 -1.95 -18.64
CA VAL A 195 0.89 -1.18 -17.93
C VAL A 195 0.72 -1.28 -16.42
N MET A 196 -0.51 -1.37 -15.91
CA MET A 196 -0.78 -1.48 -14.49
C MET A 196 -0.30 -2.82 -13.94
N ILE A 197 -0.49 -3.91 -14.70
CA ILE A 197 0.03 -5.22 -14.32
C ILE A 197 1.56 -5.21 -14.26
N LEU A 198 2.22 -4.61 -15.26
CA LEU A 198 3.68 -4.46 -15.26
C LEU A 198 4.18 -3.62 -14.07
N PHE A 199 3.49 -2.52 -13.77
CA PHE A 199 3.81 -1.65 -12.63
C PHE A 199 3.68 -2.40 -11.30
N VAL A 200 2.56 -3.10 -11.08
CA VAL A 200 2.32 -3.88 -9.86
C VAL A 200 3.34 -5.02 -9.75
N GLY A 201 3.59 -5.76 -10.83
CA GLY A 201 4.57 -6.84 -10.85
C GLY A 201 5.99 -6.36 -10.48
N ALA A 202 6.44 -5.26 -11.09
CA ALA A 202 7.72 -4.64 -10.74
C ALA A 202 7.77 -4.16 -9.28
N GLY A 203 6.68 -3.60 -8.78
CA GLY A 203 6.54 -3.18 -7.38
C GLY A 203 6.61 -4.35 -6.38
N ILE A 204 6.00 -5.49 -6.71
CA ILE A 204 6.08 -6.72 -5.91
C ILE A 204 7.52 -7.22 -5.83
N VAL A 205 8.23 -7.30 -6.98
CA VAL A 205 9.63 -7.73 -6.99
C VAL A 205 10.51 -6.76 -6.21
N CYS A 206 10.32 -5.45 -6.40
CA CYS A 206 11.04 -4.42 -5.66
C CYS A 206 10.87 -4.59 -4.14
N SER A 207 9.63 -4.78 -3.69
CA SER A 207 9.29 -4.95 -2.28
C SER A 207 9.86 -6.26 -1.72
N ALA A 208 9.73 -7.36 -2.46
CA ALA A 208 10.22 -8.67 -2.04
C ALA A 208 11.75 -8.69 -1.88
N VAL A 209 12.49 -8.12 -2.85
CA VAL A 209 13.95 -8.04 -2.79
C VAL A 209 14.41 -7.07 -1.69
N THR A 210 13.73 -5.93 -1.52
CA THR A 210 14.03 -5.00 -0.42
C THR A 210 13.88 -5.68 0.93
N LEU A 211 12.78 -6.41 1.14
CA LEU A 211 12.55 -7.15 2.38
C LEU A 211 13.59 -8.25 2.56
N TRP A 212 13.86 -9.05 1.53
CA TRP A 212 14.86 -10.11 1.59
C TRP A 212 16.24 -9.58 1.98
N ARG A 213 16.71 -8.50 1.33
CA ARG A 213 18.00 -7.86 1.61
C ARG A 213 18.09 -7.18 2.98
N ARG A 214 16.96 -6.89 3.61
CA ARG A 214 16.92 -6.32 4.96
C ARG A 214 17.03 -7.39 6.05
N PHE A 215 16.76 -8.65 5.71
CA PHE A 215 16.76 -9.77 6.66
C PHE A 215 17.88 -10.80 6.42
N ALA A 216 18.51 -10.77 5.25
CA ALA A 216 19.66 -11.59 4.89
C ALA A 216 20.96 -10.88 5.28
#